data_AF-A0A561W0J3-F1
#
_entry.id   AF-A0A561W0J3-F1
#
_cell.length_a   1.000
_cell.length_b   1.000
_cell.length_c   1.000
_cell.angle_alpha   90.00
_cell.angle_beta   90.00
_cell.angle_gamma   90.00
#
_symmetry.space_group_name_H-M   'P 1'
#
loop_
_entity.id
_entity.type
_entity.pdbx_description
1 polymer ?
#
loop_
_entity_poly.entity_id
_entity_poly.type
_entity_poly.pdbx_seq_one_letter_code
_entity_poly.pdbx_strand_id
1 'polypeptide(L)'
;MSRVQLALRVSDLEGSVAFYSNLFDVEPAKRRPSYANFAVKHPPVKLVLIEGEAGQPTVMDHLGVEVFSTDDVNAGGRHRMLLRPSGQGVGARPRQ
;
A
#
# COMPACT_ATOMS: atom_id res chain seq x y z
N MET A 1 -15.81 -7.42 -6.77
CA MET A 1 -15.79 -6.79 -5.43
C MET A 1 -14.47 -6.05 -5.20
N SER A 2 -14.51 -4.73 -5.05
CA SER A 2 -13.32 -3.90 -4.86
C SER A 2 -12.58 -4.30 -3.58
N ARG A 3 -11.25 -4.19 -3.56
CA ARG A 3 -10.43 -4.57 -2.39
C ARG A 3 -9.51 -3.45 -1.95
N VAL A 4 -9.19 -3.44 -0.67
CA VAL A 4 -8.22 -2.50 -0.11
C VAL A 4 -6.82 -2.91 -0.55
N GLN A 5 -6.03 -1.93 -0.97
CA GLN A 5 -4.59 -2.07 -1.16
C GLN A 5 -3.86 -1.38 0.00
N LEU A 6 -2.97 -2.13 0.65
CA LEU A 6 -2.09 -1.64 1.70
C LEU A 6 -0.65 -1.78 1.22
N ALA A 7 0.05 -0.66 1.03
CA ALA A 7 1.47 -0.67 0.72
C ALA A 7 2.28 -0.29 1.96
N LEU A 8 3.22 -1.15 2.32
CA LEU A 8 4.13 -0.96 3.44
C LEU A 8 5.56 -0.86 2.93
N ARG A 9 6.30 0.09 3.48
CA ARG A 9 7.75 0.14 3.35
C ARG A 9 8.35 -0.57 4.54
N VAL A 10 9.13 -1.62 4.29
CA VAL A 10 9.66 -2.53 5.32
C VAL A 10 11.18 -2.51 5.30
N SER A 11 11.82 -2.57 6.47
CA SER A 11 13.29 -2.60 6.58
C SER A 11 13.91 -3.96 6.25
N ASP A 12 13.12 -5.03 6.34
CA ASP A 12 13.51 -6.39 5.97
C ASP A 12 12.39 -7.01 5.14
N LEU A 13 12.60 -7.05 3.83
CA LEU A 13 11.62 -7.60 2.89
C LEU A 13 11.46 -9.11 3.07
N GLU A 14 12.55 -9.84 3.29
CA GLU A 14 12.55 -11.30 3.41
C GLU A 14 11.80 -11.74 4.67
N GLY A 15 12.14 -11.15 5.81
CA GLY A 15 11.44 -11.39 7.07
C GLY A 15 9.96 -10.99 6.99
N SER A 16 9.65 -9.88 6.33
CA SER A 16 8.26 -9.44 6.14
C SER A 16 7.48 -10.39 5.23
N VAL A 17 8.08 -10.88 4.14
CA VAL A 17 7.45 -11.88 3.27
C VAL A 17 7.14 -13.14 4.07
N ALA A 18 8.10 -13.67 4.83
CA ALA A 18 7.87 -14.85 5.67
C ALA A 18 6.77 -14.62 6.72
N PHE A 19 6.76 -13.45 7.37
CA PHE A 19 5.73 -13.09 8.35
C PHE A 19 4.33 -13.07 7.71
N TYR A 20 4.16 -12.37 6.59
CA TYR A 20 2.85 -12.22 5.94
C TYR A 20 2.39 -13.49 5.22
N SER A 21 3.31 -14.30 4.70
CA SER A 21 2.98 -15.64 4.20
C SER A 21 2.36 -16.49 5.29
N ASN A 22 2.95 -16.51 6.49
CA ASN A 22 2.40 -17.26 7.62
C ASN A 22 1.11 -16.65 8.18
N LEU A 23 1.02 -15.32 8.26
CA LEU A 23 -0.16 -14.64 8.80
C LEU A 23 -1.41 -14.89 7.97
N PHE A 24 -1.27 -14.90 6.64
CA PHE A 24 -2.39 -15.06 5.72
C PHE A 24 -2.52 -16.46 5.13
N ASP A 25 -1.58 -17.36 5.43
CA ASP A 25 -1.47 -18.69 4.82
C ASP A 25 -1.49 -18.63 3.28
N VAL A 26 -0.77 -17.65 2.72
CA VAL A 26 -0.76 -17.33 1.29
C VAL A 26 0.63 -16.90 0.85
N GLU A 27 1.14 -17.51 -0.22
CA GLU A 27 2.40 -17.10 -0.83
C GLU A 27 2.28 -15.77 -1.62
N PRO A 28 3.39 -15.02 -1.80
CA PRO A 28 3.40 -13.82 -2.61
C PRO A 28 2.93 -14.11 -4.04
N ALA A 29 1.93 -13.36 -4.51
CA ALA A 29 1.46 -13.46 -5.89
C ALA A 29 2.52 -12.94 -6.89
N LYS A 30 3.39 -12.03 -6.46
CA LYS A 30 4.52 -11.54 -7.26
C LYS A 30 5.68 -11.14 -6.37
N ARG A 31 6.89 -11.52 -6.78
CA ARG A 31 8.13 -11.19 -6.10
C ARG A 31 9.18 -10.66 -7.06
N ARG A 32 9.91 -9.63 -6.65
CA ARG A 32 11.01 -8.98 -7.37
C ARG A 32 12.06 -8.52 -6.35
N PRO A 33 13.29 -8.19 -6.79
CA PRO A 33 14.22 -7.46 -5.94
C PRO A 33 13.52 -6.23 -5.35
N SER A 34 13.61 -6.05 -4.04
CA SER A 34 13.04 -4.93 -3.30
C SER A 34 11.50 -4.80 -3.32
N TYR A 35 10.78 -5.84 -3.75
CA TYR A 35 9.31 -5.77 -3.86
C TYR A 35 8.62 -7.15 -3.77
N ALA A 36 7.53 -7.20 -3.01
CA ALA A 36 6.60 -8.34 -3.02
C ALA A 36 5.13 -7.87 -2.97
N ASN A 37 4.21 -8.65 -3.53
CA ASN A 37 2.79 -8.45 -3.27
C ASN A 37 2.06 -9.76 -2.99
N PHE A 38 0.98 -9.64 -2.23
CA PHE A 38 0.10 -10.72 -1.85
C PHE A 38 -1.32 -10.39 -2.32
N ALA A 39 -2.03 -11.42 -2.77
CA ALA A 39 -3.44 -11.35 -3.09
C ALA A 39 -4.21 -12.19 -2.07
N VAL A 40 -4.51 -11.60 -0.91
CA VAL A 40 -5.25 -12.26 0.16
C VAL A 40 -6.73 -12.29 -0.21
N LYS A 41 -7.35 -13.48 -0.14
CA LYS A 41 -8.77 -13.68 -0.49
C LYS A 41 -9.70 -13.30 0.66
N HIS A 42 -9.33 -13.65 1.89
CA HIS A 42 -10.15 -13.43 3.09
C HIS A 42 -9.26 -12.98 4.27
N PRO A 43 -9.35 -11.70 4.71
CA PRO A 43 -10.11 -10.61 4.09
C PRO A 43 -9.55 -10.24 2.70
N PRO A 44 -10.38 -9.73 1.77
CA PRO A 44 -9.93 -9.33 0.44
C PRO A 44 -9.02 -8.11 0.54
N VAL A 45 -7.70 -8.35 0.50
CA VAL A 45 -6.66 -7.33 0.63
C VAL A 45 -5.55 -7.60 -0.37
N LYS A 46 -5.08 -6.52 -1.00
CA LYS A 46 -3.82 -6.52 -1.75
C LYS A 46 -2.74 -5.89 -0.89
N LEU A 47 -1.89 -6.74 -0.32
CA LEU A 47 -0.74 -6.28 0.44
C LEU A 47 0.46 -6.10 -0.50
N VAL A 48 1.12 -4.96 -0.41
CA VAL A 48 2.33 -4.64 -1.17
C VAL A 48 3.44 -4.33 -0.18
N LEU A 49 4.57 -5.00 -0.31
CA LEU A 49 5.77 -4.78 0.48
C LEU A 49 6.84 -4.18 -0.42
N ILE A 50 7.39 -3.06 0.01
CA ILE A 50 8.45 -2.33 -0.66
C ILE A 50 9.63 -2.30 0.30
N GLU A 51 10.80 -2.72 -0.17
CA GLU A 51 12.01 -2.64 0.63
C GLU A 51 12.40 -1.18 0.87
N GLY A 52 12.60 -0.85 2.14
CA GLY A 52 13.09 0.44 2.61
C GLY A 52 14.54 0.34 3.08
N GLU A 53 14.98 1.38 3.79
CA GLU A 53 16.31 1.39 4.38
C GLU A 53 16.37 0.47 5.61
N ALA A 54 17.48 -0.27 5.72
CA ALA A 54 17.71 -1.14 6.86
C ALA A 54 17.72 -0.35 8.18
N GLY A 55 17.09 -0.90 9.22
CA GLY A 55 17.00 -0.28 10.54
C GLY A 55 15.93 0.79 10.70
N GLN A 56 15.20 1.17 9.63
CA GLN A 56 14.03 2.03 9.75
C GLN A 56 12.79 1.25 10.20
N PRO A 57 11.87 1.85 10.97
CA PRO A 57 10.61 1.20 11.29
C PRO A 57 9.77 0.98 10.02
N THR A 58 8.97 -0.09 10.02
CA THR A 58 7.97 -0.30 8.97
C THR A 58 6.95 0.84 8.98
N VAL A 59 6.75 1.48 7.84
CA VAL A 59 5.81 2.60 7.68
C VAL A 59 4.82 2.33 6.55
N MET A 60 3.63 2.90 6.66
CA MET A 60 2.67 2.91 5.57
C MET A 60 3.20 3.79 4.44
N ASP A 61 3.34 3.22 3.24
CA ASP A 61 3.76 3.96 2.05
C ASP A 61 2.56 4.63 1.38
N HIS A 62 1.51 3.86 1.06
CA HIS A 62 0.24 4.38 0.58
C HIS A 62 -0.92 3.39 0.80
N LEU A 63 -2.15 3.91 0.73
CA LEU A 63 -3.38 3.11 0.66
C LEU A 63 -4.06 3.32 -0.68
N GLY A 64 -4.76 2.29 -1.14
CA GLY A 64 -5.55 2.35 -2.36
C GLY A 64 -6.79 1.47 -2.29
N VAL A 65 -7.63 1.58 -3.31
CA VAL A 65 -8.75 0.68 -3.55
C VAL A 65 -8.58 0.13 -4.97
N GLU A 66 -8.46 -1.18 -5.09
CA GLU A 66 -8.42 -1.85 -6.39
C GLU A 66 -9.85 -2.15 -6.84
N VAL A 67 -10.17 -1.70 -8.05
CA VAL A 67 -11.48 -1.85 -8.71
C VAL A 67 -11.36 -2.66 -10.01
N PHE A 68 -12.48 -3.09 -10.59
CA PHE A 68 -12.50 -4.01 -11.74
C PHE A 68 -12.32 -3.29 -13.07
N SER A 69 -12.76 -2.04 -13.15
CA SER A 69 -12.77 -1.27 -14.39
C SER A 69 -12.38 0.18 -14.17
N THR A 70 -11.97 0.84 -15.25
CA THR A 70 -11.73 2.29 -15.26
C THR A 70 -13.02 3.07 -14.99
N ASP A 71 -14.17 2.57 -15.46
CA ASP A 71 -15.47 3.17 -15.17
C ASP A 71 -15.76 3.21 -13.66
N ASP A 72 -15.37 2.19 -12.90
CA ASP A 72 -15.50 2.17 -11.44
C ASP A 72 -14.65 3.26 -10.77
N VAL A 73 -13.47 3.56 -11.31
CA VAL A 73 -12.61 4.67 -10.83
C VAL A 73 -13.31 6.01 -11.04
N ASN A 74 -13.87 6.21 -12.23
CA ASN A 74 -14.57 7.45 -12.59
C ASN A 74 -15.86 7.63 -11.77
N ALA A 75 -16.60 6.55 -11.53
CA ALA A 75 -17.78 6.54 -10.66
C ALA A 75 -17.42 6.84 -9.19
N GLY A 76 -16.29 6.32 -8.70
CA GLY A 76 -15.74 6.62 -7.37
C GLY A 76 -15.20 8.06 -7.20
N GLY A 77 -15.03 8.80 -8.30
CA GLY A 77 -14.46 10.15 -8.36
C GLY A 77 -15.20 11.25 -7.56
N ARG A 78 -16.36 10.96 -6.97
CA ARG A 78 -17.07 11.87 -6.05
C ARG A 78 -16.58 11.78 -4.59
N HIS A 79 -15.81 10.76 -4.23
CA HIS A 79 -15.22 10.59 -2.90
C HIS A 79 -13.71 10.41 -3.00
N ARG A 80 -13.02 11.45 -3.46
CA ARG A 80 -11.56 11.46 -3.62
C ARG A 80 -10.88 11.53 -2.25
N MET A 81 -10.49 10.38 -1.71
CA MET A 81 -9.61 10.30 -0.55
C MET A 81 -8.19 10.72 -0.97
N LEU A 82 -7.90 12.01 -0.84
CA LEU A 82 -6.56 12.58 -0.99
C LEU A 82 -5.70 12.10 0.18
N LEU A 83 -4.98 11.00 0.00
CA LEU A 83 -3.87 10.66 0.89
C LEU A 83 -2.71 11.60 0.56
N ARG A 84 -2.59 12.65 1.38
CA ARG A 84 -1.43 13.55 1.40
C ARG A 84 -0.24 12.77 1.98
N PRO A 85 0.96 12.83 1.39
CA PRO A 85 2.15 12.36 2.07
C PRO A 85 2.38 13.23 3.33
N SER A 86 2.53 12.56 4.46
CA SER A 86 2.97 13.15 5.72
C SER A 86 4.37 13.74 5.53
N GLY A 87 4.46 15.06 5.33
CA GLY A 87 5.75 15.73 5.19
C GLY A 87 5.82 17.15 4.61
N GLN A 88 4.72 17.88 4.37
CA GLN A 88 4.81 19.29 3.97
C GLN A 88 3.94 20.19 4.87
N GLY A 89 4.64 20.95 5.73
CA GLY A 89 4.09 21.94 6.62
C GLY A 89 3.41 23.09 5.88
N VAL A 90 2.37 23.64 6.51
CA VAL A 90 1.61 24.78 6.04
C VAL A 90 2.46 26.04 6.18
N GLY A 91 3.02 26.52 5.07
CA GLY A 91 3.55 27.87 4.94
C GLY A 91 2.51 28.76 4.26
N ALA A 92 1.57 29.31 5.02
CA ALA A 92 0.73 30.39 4.53
C ALA A 92 1.62 31.61 4.23
N ARG A 93 1.65 32.07 2.97
CA ARG A 93 2.04 33.45 2.65
C ARG A 93 0.81 34.19 2.13
N PRO A 94 0.50 35.39 2.66
CA PRO A 94 -0.59 36.20 2.16
C PRO A 94 -0.21 36.78 0.79
N ARG A 95 -1.24 36.95 -0.04
CA ARG A 95 -1.18 37.61 -1.35
C ARG A 95 -0.60 39.02 -1.20
N GLN A 96 0.38 39.34 -2.04
CA GLN A 96 0.47 40.63 -2.71
C GLN A 96 0.61 40.36 -4.21
#